data_AF-A0A090W7D7-F1
#
_entry.id   AF-A0A090W7D7-F1
#
_cell.length_a   1.000
_cell.length_b   1.000
_cell.length_c   1.000
_cell.angle_alpha   90.00
_cell.angle_beta   90.00
_cell.angle_gamma   90.00
#
_symmetry.space_group_name_H-M   'P 1'
#
loop_
_entity.id
_entity.type
_entity.pdbx_description
1 polymer ?
#
loop_
_entity_poly.entity_id
_entity_poly.type
_entity_poly.pdbx_seq_one_letter_code
_entity_poly.pdbx_strand_id
1 'polypeptide(L)' 'MALILEKKDLYSNVPTFKVEVDTAVTDFTKFAEQFGINYKILKLHNPWLREPHLNNKSRKQYYIEIPKEGYYN' A
#
# COMPACT_ATOMS: atom_id res chain seq x y z
N MET A 1 -26.32 0.70 -24.20
CA MET A 1 -24.92 0.25 -24.05
C MET A 1 -24.40 0.77 -22.73
N ALA A 2 -24.22 -0.10 -21.74
CA ALA A 2 -23.59 0.26 -20.47
C ALA A 2 -22.07 0.14 -20.63
N LEU A 3 -21.33 1.19 -20.28
CA LEU A 3 -19.88 1.14 -20.19
C LEU A 3 -19.53 0.15 -19.06
N ILE A 4 -19.22 -1.09 -19.42
CA ILE A 4 -18.59 -2.02 -18.51
C ILE A 4 -17.18 -1.48 -18.36
N LEU A 5 -16.90 -0.83 -17.22
CA LEU A 5 -15.55 -0.50 -16.82
C LEU A 5 -14.76 -1.82 -16.85
N GLU A 6 -13.88 -1.93 -17.85
CA GLU A 6 -13.02 -3.08 -18.05
C GLU A 6 -12.32 -3.40 -16.72
N LYS A 7 -12.69 -4.54 -16.11
CA LYS A 7 -11.94 -5.21 -15.03
C LYS A 7 -10.60 -5.73 -15.57
N LYS A 8 -9.92 -4.95 -16.39
CA LYS A 8 -8.63 -5.29 -16.95
C LYS A 8 -7.61 -4.64 -16.06
N ASP A 9 -6.72 -5.48 -15.56
CA ASP A 9 -5.59 -5.12 -14.71
C ASP A 9 -6.08 -4.67 -13.31
N LEU A 10 -5.81 -5.36 -12.19
CA LEU A 10 -4.55 -5.30 -11.45
C LEU A 10 -4.69 -6.14 -10.16
N TYR A 11 -3.77 -7.07 -9.92
CA TYR A 11 -3.51 -7.77 -8.64
C TYR A 11 -4.63 -8.63 -8.03
N SER A 12 -4.79 -9.84 -8.60
CA SER A 12 -5.51 -11.01 -8.08
C SER A 12 -5.72 -11.06 -6.57
N ASN A 13 -6.95 -10.86 -6.08
CA ASN A 13 -7.54 -11.49 -4.88
C ASN A 13 -6.71 -11.57 -3.57
N VAL A 14 -5.62 -10.82 -3.41
CA VAL A 14 -4.83 -10.82 -2.18
C VAL A 14 -5.62 -10.03 -1.15
N PRO A 15 -6.04 -10.63 -0.02
CA PRO A 15 -6.71 -9.92 1.04
C PRO A 15 -5.72 -8.91 1.63
N THR A 16 -5.92 -7.65 1.30
CA THR A 16 -5.20 -6.54 1.90
C THR A 16 -6.04 -5.89 2.99
N PHE A 17 -5.39 -5.21 3.92
CA PHE A 17 -6.03 -4.36 4.91
C PHE A 17 -5.45 -2.96 4.83
N LYS A 18 -6.24 -1.97 5.24
CA LYS A 18 -5.85 -0.56 5.20
C LYS A 18 -5.32 -0.16 6.57
N VAL A 19 -4.09 0.33 6.60
CA VAL A 19 -3.50 0.95 7.77
C VAL A 19 -3.63 2.46 7.63
N GLU A 20 -4.33 3.08 8.58
CA GLU A 20 -4.41 4.53 8.66
C GLU A 20 -3.07 5.08 9.17
N VAL A 21 -2.56 6.06 8.43
CA VAL A 21 -1.33 6.76 8.75
C VAL A 21 -1.62 8.25 8.76
N ASP A 22 -1.69 8.80 9.96
CA ASP A 22 -1.84 10.24 10.22
C ASP A 22 -0.49 10.95 10.46
N THR A 23 0.59 10.18 10.61
CA THR A 23 1.94 10.71 10.90
C THR A 23 2.89 10.59 9.70
N ALA A 24 4.03 11.27 9.77
CA ALA A 24 5.07 11.14 8.77
C ALA A 24 5.76 9.77 8.90
N VAL A 25 5.84 9.02 7.81
CA VAL A 25 6.55 7.73 7.76
C VAL A 25 7.96 8.00 7.26
N THR A 26 8.96 7.80 8.10
CA THR A 26 10.35 8.09 7.75
C THR A 26 10.98 7.04 6.85
N ASP A 27 10.54 5.78 6.95
CA ASP A 27 11.08 4.67 6.17
C ASP A 27 10.01 3.61 5.89
N PHE A 28 9.58 3.52 4.63
CA PHE A 28 8.62 2.51 4.21
C PHE A 28 9.18 1.09 4.18
N THR A 29 10.50 0.92 4.14
CA THR A 29 11.14 -0.39 4.24
C THR A 29 10.90 -0.97 5.61
N LYS A 30 11.23 -0.21 6.66
CA LYS A 30 10.99 -0.62 8.04
C LYS A 30 9.50 -0.82 8.32
N PHE A 31 8.66 0.07 7.80
CA PHE A 31 7.21 -0.08 7.89
C PHE A 31 6.76 -1.42 7.29
N ALA A 32 7.17 -1.74 6.06
CA ALA A 32 6.85 -3.00 5.39
C ALA A 32 7.35 -4.22 6.19
N GLU A 33 8.56 -4.16 6.73
CA GLU A 33 9.14 -5.23 7.56
C GLU A 33 8.32 -5.51 8.83
N GLN A 34 7.72 -4.48 9.44
CA GLN A 34 6.84 -4.66 10.61
C GLN A 34 5.58 -5.48 10.29
N PHE A 35 5.16 -5.53 9.02
CA PHE A 35 4.03 -6.34 8.56
C PHE A 35 4.49 -7.62 7.84
N GLY A 36 5.79 -7.95 7.90
CA GLY A 36 6.33 -9.16 7.28
C GLY A 36 6.35 -9.12 5.75
N ILE A 37 6.33 -7.93 5.14
CA ILE A 37 6.32 -7.78 3.67
C ILE A 37 7.52 -6.98 3.19
N ASN A 38 7.87 -7.15 1.92
CA ASN A 38 8.96 -6.40 1.31
C ASN A 38 8.47 -5.01 0.82
N TYR A 39 9.35 -4.02 0.85
CA TYR A 39 9.13 -2.70 0.25
C TYR A 39 8.65 -2.75 -1.21
N LYS A 40 9.13 -3.72 -2.00
CA LYS A 40 8.65 -3.94 -3.38
C LYS A 40 7.16 -4.28 -3.42
N ILE A 41 6.70 -5.13 -2.50
CA ILE A 41 5.29 -5.53 -2.38
C ILE A 41 4.45 -4.35 -1.90
N LEU A 42 4.95 -3.60 -0.91
CA LEU A 42 4.28 -2.39 -0.43
C LEU A 42 4.01 -1.40 -1.57
N LYS A 43 5.02 -1.13 -2.41
CA LYS A 43 4.89 -0.25 -3.59
C LYS A 43 4.00 -0.80 -4.68
N LEU A 44 3.96 -2.13 -4.82
CA LEU A 44 3.08 -2.81 -5.77
C LEU A 44 1.61 -2.51 -5.49
N HIS A 45 1.24 -2.56 -4.20
CA HIS A 45 -0.11 -2.27 -3.73
C HIS A 45 -0.39 -0.76 -3.62
N ASN A 46 0.65 0.05 -3.37
CA ASN A 46 0.51 1.49 -3.18
C ASN A 46 1.35 2.26 -4.21
N PRO A 47 0.97 2.28 -5.50
CA PRO A 47 1.74 2.93 -6.56
C PRO A 47 1.85 4.45 -6.40
N TRP A 48 1.04 5.04 -5.53
CA TRP A 48 1.11 6.46 -5.16
C TRP A 48 2.28 6.78 -4.19
N LEU A 49 2.88 5.77 -3.55
CA LEU A 49 4.08 5.90 -2.73
C LEU A 49 5.33 6.02 -3.61
N ARG A 50 5.49 7.16 -4.28
CA ARG A 50 6.67 7.41 -5.12
C ARG A 50 7.94 7.55 -4.28
N GLU A 51 7.85 8.33 -3.21
CA GLU A 51 8.94 8.60 -2.28
C GLU A 51 9.15 7.43 -1.30
N PRO A 52 10.38 7.22 -0.81
CA PRO A 52 10.68 6.19 0.20
C PRO A 52 10.16 6.54 1.61
N HIS A 53 9.59 7.74 1.77
CA HIS A 53 9.04 8.26 3.01
C HIS A 53 7.74 9.02 2.73
N LEU A 54 6.87 9.13 3.72
CA LEU A 54 5.65 9.95 3.67
C LEU A 54 5.87 11.25 4.43
N ASN A 55 5.90 12.37 3.72
CA ASN A 55 5.99 13.68 4.37
C ASN A 55 4.60 14.24 4.64
N ASN A 56 4.03 13.95 5.81
CA ASN A 56 2.68 14.38 6.14
C ASN A 56 2.60 15.81 6.71
N LYS A 57 3.22 16.80 6.05
CA LYS A 57 3.15 18.21 6.49
C LYS A 57 1.73 18.78 6.52
N SER A 58 0.84 18.22 5.70
CA SER A 58 -0.56 18.65 5.59
C SER A 58 -1.49 17.96 6.60
N ARG A 59 -0.99 17.06 7.46
CA ARG A 59 -1.80 16.22 8.37
C ARG A 59 -2.99 15.54 7.69
N LYS A 60 -2.80 15.11 6.45
CA LYS A 60 -3.80 14.32 5.72
C LYS A 60 -3.75 12.89 6.23
N GLN A 61 -4.90 12.26 6.35
CA GLN A 61 -4.97 10.83 6.62
C GLN A 61 -4.67 10.08 5.34
N TYR A 62 -3.66 9.21 5.39
CA TYR A 62 -3.32 8.30 4.31
C TYR A 62 -3.71 6.88 4.71
N TYR A 63 -4.11 6.08 3.72
CA TYR A 63 -4.42 4.67 3.91
C TYR A 63 -3.43 3.86 3.11
N ILE A 64 -2.61 3.08 3.81
CA ILE A 64 -1.64 2.18 3.18
C ILE A 64 -2.25 0.79 3.11
N GLU A 65 -2.29 0.22 1.91
CA GLU A 65 -2.81 -1.12 1.68
C GLU A 65 -1.70 -2.14 1.90
N ILE A 66 -1.89 -3.03 2.86
CA ILE A 66 -0.92 -4.05 3.26
C ILE A 66 -1.54 -5.42 3.02
N PRO A 67 -0.93 -6.31 2.23
CA PRO A 67 -1.42 -7.68 2.09
C PRO A 67 -1.30 -8.46 3.40
N LYS A 68 -2.25 -9.37 3.65
CA LYS A 68 -2.16 -10.27 4.80
C LYS A 68 -0.90 -11.14 4.72
N GLU A 69 -0.35 -11.41 5.89
CA GLU A 69 0.78 -12.32 6.10
C GLU A 69 0.52 -13.68 5.44
N GLY A 70 1.56 -14.26 4.84
CA GLY A 70 1.50 -15.58 4.20
C GLY A 70 1.14 -15.60 2.71
N TYR A 71 0.81 -14.46 2.10
CA TYR A 71 0.55 -14.37 0.64
C TYR A 71 1.82 -14.22 -0.21
N TYR A 72 2.90 -13.75 0.39
CA TYR A 72 4.19 -13.52 -0.25
C TYR A 72 5.29 -14.11 0.63
N ASN A 73 5.36 -15.44 0.72
CA ASN A 73 6.41 -16.18 1.41
C ASN A 73 7.36 -16.81 0.38
#